data_AF-A0A0G1V4Y7-F1
#
_entry.id   AF-A0A0G1V4Y7-F1
#
_cell.length_a   1.000
_cell.length_b   1.000
_cell.length_c   1.000
_cell.angle_alpha   90.00
_cell.angle_beta   90.00
_cell.angle_gamma   90.00
#
_symmetry.space_group_name_H-M   'P 1'
#
loop_
_entity.id
_entity.type
_entity.pdbx_description
1 polymer ?
#
loop_
_entity_poly.entity_id
_entity_poly.type
_entity_poly.pdbx_seq_one_letter_code
_entity_poly.pdbx_strand_id
1 'polypeptide(L)' 'RVFDTEIVRGRVCIVVDDVTTTGATLAEAKRALRLAGARAVHTIALARS' A
#
# COMPACT_ATOMS: atom_id res chain seq x y z
N ARG A 1 -14.27 -7.06 3.24
CA ARG A 1 -12.96 -7.32 2.60
C ARG A 1 -12.83 -6.32 1.45
N VAL A 2 -11.78 -5.52 1.45
CA VAL A 2 -11.59 -4.47 0.44
C VAL A 2 -11.08 -5.12 -0.85
N PHE A 3 -12.01 -5.50 -1.73
CA PHE A 3 -11.71 -5.93 -3.10
C PHE A 3 -12.25 -4.96 -4.14
N ASP A 4 -12.91 -3.89 -3.68
CA ASP A 4 -13.51 -2.93 -4.58
C ASP A 4 -12.46 -1.93 -5.07
N THR A 5 -12.04 -2.10 -6.32
CA THR A 5 -11.09 -1.18 -6.96
C THR A 5 -11.62 0.25 -7.05
N GLU A 6 -12.94 0.47 -6.98
CA GLU A 6 -13.53 1.81 -7.04
C GLU A 6 -13.09 2.69 -5.87
N ILE A 7 -12.85 2.12 -4.69
CA ILE A 7 -12.44 2.92 -3.53
C ILE A 7 -10.98 3.39 -3.65
N VAL A 8 -10.19 2.74 -4.51
CA VAL A 8 -8.75 3.03 -4.70
C VAL A 8 -8.53 3.92 -5.92
N ARG A 9 -9.33 3.76 -6.98
CA ARG A 9 -9.14 4.43 -8.26
C ARG A 9 -9.07 5.96 -8.11
N GLY A 10 -7.98 6.55 -8.61
CA GLY A 10 -7.73 8.00 -8.58
C GLY A 10 -7.38 8.58 -7.19
N ARG A 11 -7.30 7.75 -6.15
CA ARG A 11 -7.01 8.20 -4.77
C ARG A 11 -5.52 8.16 -4.45
N VAL A 12 -5.12 8.93 -3.44
CA VAL A 12 -3.80 8.80 -2.79
C VAL A 12 -3.97 7.82 -1.64
N CYS A 13 -3.15 6.78 -1.60
CA CYS A 13 -3.21 5.73 -0.59
C CYS A 13 -1.95 5.74 0.28
N ILE A 14 -2.11 5.53 1.58
CA ILE A 14 -1.01 5.32 2.52
C ILE A 14 -1.22 3.94 3.15
N VAL A 15 -0.23 3.07 2.98
CA VAL A 15 -0.17 1.77 3.66
C VAL A 15 0.66 1.94 4.92
N VAL A 16 0.07 1.63 6.06
CA VAL A 16 0.69 1.71 7.38
C VAL A 16 0.86 0.31 7.92
N ASP A 17 2.07 0.00 8.38
CA ASP A 17 2.41 -1.27 9.04
C ASP A 17 3.15 -0.98 10.35
N ASP A 18 3.22 -1.92 11.27
CA ASP A 18 3.95 -1.75 12.52
C ASP A 18 5.47 -1.90 12.31
N VAL A 19 5.89 -3.00 11.71
CA VAL A 19 7.29 -3.36 11.50
C VAL A 19 7.51 -3.80 10.06
N THR A 20 8.61 -3.36 9.45
CA THR A 20 9.05 -3.90 8.17
C THR A 20 10.43 -4.54 8.27
N THR A 21 10.63 -5.65 7.57
CA THR A 21 11.94 -6.30 7.46
C THR A 21 12.60 -5.93 6.13
N THR A 22 12.42 -6.75 5.11
CA THR A 22 12.93 -6.53 3.74
C THR A 22 12.12 -5.51 2.96
N GLY A 23 10.95 -5.10 3.46
CA GLY A 23 10.01 -4.26 2.72
C GLY A 23 9.16 -5.01 1.70
N ALA A 24 9.28 -6.34 1.56
CA ALA A 24 8.57 -7.12 0.56
C ALA A 24 7.04 -6.96 0.66
N THR A 25 6.48 -7.03 1.88
CA THR A 25 5.03 -6.85 2.11
C THR A 25 4.53 -5.47 1.67
N LEU A 26 5.25 -4.40 2.04
CA LEU A 26 4.91 -3.04 1.65
C LEU A 26 5.06 -2.82 0.14
N ALA A 27 6.05 -3.46 -0.50
CA ALA A 27 6.24 -3.42 -1.94
C ALA A 27 5.08 -4.12 -2.69
N GLU A 28 4.64 -5.29 -2.21
CA GLU A 28 3.49 -6.02 -2.74
C GLU A 28 2.20 -5.20 -2.61
N ALA A 29 1.96 -4.60 -1.43
CA ALA A 29 0.80 -3.74 -1.20
C ALA A 29 0.81 -2.52 -2.12
N LYS A 30 1.97 -1.88 -2.28
CA LYS A 30 2.15 -0.75 -3.20
C LYS A 30 1.88 -1.15 -4.66
N ARG A 31 2.34 -2.33 -5.08
CA ARG A 31 2.08 -2.88 -6.41
C ARG A 31 0.59 -3.11 -6.62
N ALA A 32 -0.09 -3.76 -5.68
CA ALA A 32 -1.52 -4.03 -5.75
C ALA A 32 -2.36 -2.75 -5.85
N LEU A 33 -2.08 -1.74 -5.02
CA LEU A 33 -2.81 -0.46 -5.04
C LEU A 33 -2.59 0.32 -6.34
N ARG A 34 -1.38 0.28 -6.90
CA ARG A 34 -1.11 0.87 -8.23
C ARG A 34 -1.89 0.17 -9.33
N LEU A 35 -1.93 -1.16 -9.32
CA LEU A 35 -2.73 -1.95 -10.28
C LEU A 35 -4.23 -1.66 -10.14
N ALA A 36 -4.71 -1.37 -8.94
CA ALA A 36 -6.09 -0.95 -8.68
C ALA A 36 -6.38 0.52 -9.11
N GLY A 37 -5.37 1.26 -9.60
CA GLY A 37 -5.55 2.61 -10.15
C GLY A 37 -5.35 3.74 -9.14
N ALA A 38 -4.63 3.51 -8.04
CA ALA A 38 -4.25 4.60 -7.13
C ALA A 38 -3.42 5.68 -7.87
N ARG A 39 -3.74 6.95 -7.61
CA ARG A 39 -2.98 8.11 -8.12
C ARG A 39 -1.56 8.15 -7.55
N ALA A 40 -1.42 7.85 -6.27
CA ALA A 40 -0.13 7.74 -5.60
C ALA A 40 -0.24 6.76 -4.43
N VAL A 41 0.88 6.11 -4.09
CA VAL A 41 0.93 5.16 -2.98
C VAL A 41 2.20 5.40 -2.17
N HIS A 42 2.00 5.67 -0.88
CA HIS A 42 3.05 5.80 0.13
C HIS A 42 2.96 4.62 1.10
N THR A 43 4.11 4.25 1.67
CA THR A 43 4.22 3.15 2.63
C THR A 43 5.01 3.64 3.82
N ILE A 44 4.53 3.35 5.03
CA ILE A 44 5.22 3.70 6.27
C ILE A 44 5.15 2.52 7.24
N ALA A 45 6.26 2.26 7.92
CA ALA A 45 6.33 1.35 9.05
C ALA A 45 6.84 2.10 10.27
N LEU A 46 6.38 1.74 11.47
CA LEU A 46 6.82 2.37 12.71
C LEU A 46 8.24 1.94 13.10
N ALA A 47 8.62 0.71 12.76
CA ALA A 47 9.96 0.17 13.00
C ALA A 47 10.49 -0.67 11.82
N ARG A 48 11.80 -0.91 11.83
CA ARG A 48 12.49 -1.78 10.88
C ARG A 48 13.36 -2.79 11.61
N SER A 49 13.37 -4.03 11.13
CA SER A 49 14.25 -5.11 11.60
C SER A 49 15.28 -5.52 10.55
#